data_AF-A0A1Y3N8N3-F1
#
_entry.id   AF-A0A1Y3N8N3-F1
#
_cell.length_a   1.000
_cell.length_b   1.000
_cell.length_c   1.000
_cell.angle_alpha   90.00
_cell.angle_beta   90.00
_cell.angle_gamma   90.00
#
_symmetry.space_group_name_H-M   'P 1'
#
loop_
_entity.id
_entity.type
_entity.pdbx_description
1 polymer ?
#
loop_
_entity_poly.entity_id
_entity_poly.type
_entity_poly.pdbx_seq_one_letter_code
_entity_poly.pdbx_strand_id
1 'polypeptide(L)'
;MQFLYSTYLLIILFGFVQVFGLGYHCKKYIVLKNGDRCSHITTGFELSNKFHITRDKLYRFNPSLDCNNLKSGTKVCVEVNENFDDDDNDFQVDTVEPKDNCASIAKRLKAPIPVIAHTNEMEITCTKKGLKNIEGMPLLYREDGKYEPIFKNAKQIKLNNTNNKNNKKGFIKNY
;
A
#
# COMPACT_ATOMS: atom_id res chain seq x y z
N MET A 1 -33.71 -7.10 30.88
CA MET A 1 -33.17 -7.17 29.51
C MET A 1 -32.99 -5.77 28.91
N GLN A 2 -32.14 -4.92 29.51
CA GLN A 2 -31.82 -3.56 29.00
C GLN A 2 -30.30 -3.35 28.78
N PHE A 3 -29.45 -4.25 29.30
CA PHE A 3 -28.00 -4.12 29.21
C PHE A 3 -27.39 -4.64 27.89
N LEU A 4 -28.11 -5.47 27.13
CA LEU A 4 -27.60 -6.05 25.87
C LEU A 4 -27.63 -5.08 24.67
N TYR A 5 -28.51 -4.07 24.72
CA TYR A 5 -28.58 -3.05 23.66
C TYR A 5 -27.50 -1.97 23.82
N SER A 6 -27.07 -1.69 25.05
CA SER A 6 -26.05 -0.67 25.37
C SER A 6 -24.65 -1.08 24.88
N THR A 7 -24.30 -2.37 24.97
CA THR A 7 -23.00 -2.87 24.50
C THR A 7 -22.92 -2.92 22.97
N TYR A 8 -24.01 -3.25 22.27
CA TYR A 8 -24.07 -3.19 20.81
C TYR A 8 -23.92 -1.76 20.27
N LEU A 9 -24.53 -0.78 20.96
CA LEU A 9 -24.40 0.62 20.60
C LEU A 9 -22.97 1.14 20.81
N LEU A 10 -22.27 0.67 21.86
CA LEU A 10 -20.84 0.96 22.10
C LEU A 10 -19.89 0.28 21.09
N ILE A 11 -20.16 -0.95 20.65
CA ILE A 11 -19.34 -1.63 19.62
C ILE A 11 -19.49 -0.96 18.26
N ILE A 12 -20.70 -0.48 17.93
CA ILE A 12 -20.92 0.34 16.72
C ILE A 12 -20.23 1.69 16.89
N LEU A 13 -20.35 2.35 18.05
CA LEU A 13 -19.70 3.63 18.31
C LEU A 13 -18.16 3.54 18.25
N PHE A 14 -17.55 2.46 18.76
CA PHE A 14 -16.10 2.21 18.67
C PHE A 14 -15.65 1.64 17.33
N GLY A 15 -16.52 0.96 16.58
CA GLY A 15 -16.22 0.44 15.24
C GLY A 15 -16.12 1.53 14.17
N PHE A 16 -16.61 2.74 14.45
CA PHE A 16 -16.59 3.86 13.50
C PHE A 16 -15.48 4.91 13.74
N VAL A 17 -14.70 4.86 14.83
CA VAL A 17 -13.74 5.95 15.16
C VAL A 17 -12.31 5.72 14.65
N GLN A 18 -12.14 4.97 13.58
CA GLN A 18 -10.88 5.03 12.84
C GLN A 18 -11.15 5.36 11.38
N VAL A 19 -11.70 6.56 11.16
CA VAL A 19 -11.46 7.29 9.92
C VAL A 19 -9.98 7.65 9.92
N PHE A 20 -9.14 6.71 9.49
CA PHE A 20 -7.75 7.00 9.22
C PHE A 20 -7.71 7.96 8.05
N GLY A 21 -7.18 9.17 8.28
CA GLY A 21 -6.82 10.07 7.18
C GLY A 21 -5.85 9.33 6.25
N LEU A 22 -6.27 9.02 5.02
CA LEU A 22 -5.50 8.19 4.09
C LEU A 22 -4.55 9.02 3.22
N GLY A 23 -4.11 10.20 3.67
CA GLY A 23 -3.08 10.98 2.96
C GLY A 23 -1.71 10.30 3.04
N TYR A 24 -1.10 9.98 1.89
CA TYR A 24 0.24 9.37 1.84
C TYR A 24 1.35 10.41 1.93
N HIS A 25 1.50 11.07 3.09
CA HIS A 25 2.61 12.00 3.31
C HIS A 25 3.89 11.24 3.55
N CYS A 26 4.76 11.25 2.56
CA CYS A 26 6.01 10.55 2.65
C CYS A 26 6.96 11.24 3.62
N LYS A 27 7.46 10.50 4.61
CA LYS A 27 8.49 10.92 5.54
C LYS A 27 9.88 10.56 5.03
N LYS A 28 10.03 9.33 4.51
CA LYS A 28 11.27 8.86 3.89
C LYS A 28 11.01 8.13 2.60
N TYR A 29 11.87 8.39 1.62
CA TYR A 29 11.80 7.75 0.31
C TYR A 29 13.16 7.27 -0.18
N ILE A 30 13.13 6.32 -1.09
CA ILE A 30 14.28 5.89 -1.90
C ILE A 30 14.06 6.31 -3.35
N VAL A 31 15.14 6.33 -4.12
CA VAL A 31 15.08 6.48 -5.59
C VAL A 31 15.59 5.18 -6.19
N LEU A 32 14.73 4.54 -6.99
CA LEU A 32 15.06 3.27 -7.62
C LEU A 32 16.21 3.42 -8.61
N LYS A 33 17.07 2.41 -8.64
CA LYS A 33 18.16 2.25 -9.60
C LYS A 33 17.90 1.03 -10.47
N ASN A 34 18.61 0.96 -11.59
CA ASN A 34 18.58 -0.22 -12.43
C ASN A 34 18.97 -1.47 -11.63
N GLY A 35 18.17 -2.54 -11.74
CA GLY A 35 18.36 -3.79 -11.01
C GLY A 35 17.76 -3.83 -9.60
N ASP A 36 17.17 -2.74 -9.11
CA ASP A 36 16.40 -2.79 -7.86
C ASP A 36 15.14 -3.65 -8.01
N ARG A 37 14.72 -4.24 -6.90
CA ARG A 37 13.54 -5.11 -6.79
C ARG A 37 12.77 -4.72 -5.55
N CYS A 38 11.46 -4.88 -5.55
CA CYS A 38 10.67 -4.67 -4.34
C CYS A 38 11.14 -5.54 -3.17
N SER A 39 11.65 -6.74 -3.44
CA SER A 39 12.24 -7.59 -2.41
C SER A 39 13.42 -6.92 -1.70
N HIS A 40 14.26 -6.13 -2.40
CA HIS A 40 15.34 -5.38 -1.75
C HIS A 40 14.80 -4.33 -0.78
N ILE A 41 13.61 -3.79 -1.03
CA ILE A 41 12.93 -2.79 -0.18
C ILE A 41 12.30 -3.48 1.04
N THR A 42 11.58 -4.57 0.83
CA THR A 42 10.84 -5.27 1.89
C THR A 42 11.72 -6.20 2.75
N THR A 43 12.88 -6.61 2.25
CA THR A 43 13.85 -7.47 2.97
C THR A 43 15.11 -6.74 3.41
N GLY A 44 15.17 -5.41 3.26
CA GLY A 44 16.30 -4.58 3.68
C GLY A 44 16.47 -4.53 5.20
N PHE A 45 16.82 -5.66 5.80
CA PHE A 45 17.22 -5.79 7.19
C PHE A 45 18.65 -5.24 7.33
N GLU A 46 18.79 -4.05 7.90
CA GLU A 46 19.96 -3.74 8.71
C GLU A 46 19.47 -3.24 10.08
N LEU A 47 20.06 -3.79 11.14
CA LEU A 47 19.88 -3.34 12.53
C LEU A 47 20.09 -1.82 12.71
N SER A 48 20.74 -1.15 11.74
CA SER A 48 21.01 0.29 11.70
C SER A 48 19.96 1.12 10.93
N ASN A 49 19.16 0.51 10.04
CA ASN A 49 18.15 1.18 9.23
C ASN A 49 16.75 0.67 9.60
N LYS A 50 16.14 1.31 10.59
CA LYS A 50 14.90 0.92 11.28
C LYS A 50 13.60 1.00 10.45
N PHE A 51 13.56 0.57 9.18
CA PHE A 51 12.29 0.53 8.43
C PHE A 51 11.90 -0.91 8.12
N HIS A 52 11.02 -1.46 8.96
CA HIS A 52 10.32 -2.70 8.69
C HIS A 52 9.08 -2.37 7.84
N ILE A 53 9.22 -2.35 6.52
CA ILE A 53 8.08 -2.18 5.61
C ILE A 53 7.67 -3.54 5.04
N THR A 54 6.45 -3.97 5.37
CA THR A 54 5.86 -5.16 4.75
C THR A 54 5.51 -4.85 3.30
N ARG A 55 5.31 -5.90 2.48
CA ARG A 55 4.88 -5.71 1.09
C ARG A 55 3.56 -4.94 1.00
N ASP A 56 2.61 -5.26 1.87
CA ASP A 56 1.29 -4.62 1.84
C ASP A 56 1.38 -3.15 2.24
N LYS A 57 2.22 -2.81 3.24
CA LYS A 57 2.53 -1.40 3.56
C LYS A 57 3.24 -0.69 2.42
N LEU A 58 4.19 -1.35 1.75
CA LEU A 58 4.88 -0.77 0.59
C LEU A 58 3.88 -0.39 -0.51
N TYR A 59 2.95 -1.29 -0.83
CA TYR A 59 1.90 -1.04 -1.80
C TYR A 59 0.90 0.00 -1.34
N ARG A 60 0.47 -0.02 -0.08
CA ARG A 60 -0.41 1.02 0.46
C ARG A 60 0.24 2.39 0.40
N PHE A 61 1.52 2.49 0.73
CA PHE A 61 2.25 3.76 0.66
C PHE A 61 2.55 4.18 -0.77
N ASN A 62 2.42 3.29 -1.76
CA ASN A 62 2.68 3.57 -3.17
C ASN A 62 1.71 2.78 -4.06
N PRO A 63 0.41 3.12 -4.09
CA PRO A 63 -0.59 2.24 -4.74
C PRO A 63 -0.33 2.01 -6.23
N SER A 64 0.27 2.98 -6.92
CA SER A 64 0.68 2.87 -8.34
C SER A 64 2.00 2.10 -8.57
N LEU A 65 2.68 1.62 -7.53
CA LEU A 65 3.92 0.86 -7.67
C LEU A 65 3.65 -0.52 -8.27
N ASP A 66 4.31 -0.82 -9.39
CA ASP A 66 4.32 -2.15 -10.00
C ASP A 66 5.68 -2.82 -9.79
N CYS A 67 5.73 -3.79 -8.88
CA CYS A 67 6.96 -4.53 -8.57
C CYS A 67 7.49 -5.39 -9.72
N ASN A 68 6.70 -5.66 -10.75
CA ASN A 68 7.13 -6.37 -11.95
C ASN A 68 7.70 -5.42 -13.02
N ASN A 69 7.50 -4.11 -12.86
CA ASN A 69 7.89 -3.10 -13.84
C ASN A 69 8.48 -1.85 -13.17
N LEU A 70 9.53 -2.07 -12.37
CA LEU A 70 10.22 -0.98 -11.68
C LEU A 70 11.01 -0.11 -12.66
N LYS A 71 10.78 1.21 -12.58
CA LYS A 71 11.48 2.20 -13.39
C LYS A 71 12.58 2.88 -12.58
N SER A 72 13.79 2.94 -13.13
CA SER A 72 14.89 3.71 -12.53
C SER A 72 14.51 5.18 -12.42
N GLY A 73 14.91 5.84 -11.33
CA GLY A 73 14.57 7.23 -11.05
C GLY A 73 13.23 7.44 -10.32
N THR A 74 12.37 6.41 -10.24
CA THR A 74 11.12 6.49 -9.48
C THR A 74 11.39 6.68 -8.00
N LYS A 75 10.72 7.66 -7.38
CA LYS A 75 10.67 7.82 -5.92
C LYS A 75 9.69 6.81 -5.34
N VAL A 76 10.13 6.08 -4.31
CA VAL A 76 9.28 5.12 -3.59
C VAL A 76 9.28 5.49 -2.13
N CYS A 77 8.09 5.71 -1.59
CA CYS A 77 7.90 5.99 -0.18
C CYS A 77 8.09 4.72 0.65
N VAL A 78 8.87 4.82 1.73
CA VAL A 78 9.23 3.70 2.61
C VAL A 78 8.91 3.97 4.08
N GLU A 79 8.53 5.20 4.40
CA GLU A 79 8.01 5.61 5.70
C GLU A 79 7.08 6.80 5.47
N VAL A 80 5.88 6.78 6.06
CA VAL A 80 4.93 7.90 6.01
C VAL A 80 4.97 8.69 7.32
N ASN A 81 4.46 9.92 7.32
CA ASN A 81 4.18 10.66 8.56
C ASN A 81 2.88 10.10 9.17
N GLU A 82 2.91 9.83 10.48
CA GLU A 82 1.73 9.34 11.22
C GLU A 82 0.82 10.48 11.71
N ASN A 83 1.30 11.72 11.64
CA ASN A 83 0.50 12.92 11.88
C ASN A 83 -0.11 13.32 10.55
N PHE A 84 -1.36 12.92 10.35
CA PHE A 84 -2.16 13.24 9.18
C PHE A 84 -2.69 14.66 9.30
N ASP A 85 -2.63 15.41 8.20
CA ASP A 85 -3.45 16.61 8.02
C ASP A 85 -4.74 16.15 7.33
N ASP A 86 -5.89 16.47 7.91
CA ASP A 86 -7.19 16.10 7.35
C ASP A 86 -7.40 16.73 5.96
N ASP A 87 -6.69 17.83 5.67
CA ASP A 87 -6.71 18.55 4.40
C ASP A 87 -6.26 17.70 3.19
N ASP A 88 -5.49 16.63 3.42
CA ASP A 88 -4.96 15.75 2.37
C ASP A 88 -5.65 14.35 2.35
N ASN A 89 -6.70 14.15 3.15
CA ASN A 89 -7.54 12.95 3.12
C ASN A 89 -8.70 13.09 2.14
N ASP A 90 -8.41 12.94 0.85
CA ASP A 90 -9.40 13.06 -0.24
C ASP A 90 -9.94 11.71 -0.74
N PHE A 91 -9.89 10.68 0.11
CA PHE A 91 -10.44 9.38 -0.21
C PHE A 91 -11.96 9.39 -0.11
N GLN A 92 -12.59 8.87 -1.14
CA GLN A 92 -14.00 8.57 -1.19
C GLN A 92 -14.22 7.07 -0.99
N VAL A 93 -15.46 6.71 -0.63
CA VAL A 93 -15.88 5.33 -0.46
C VAL A 93 -16.87 4.97 -1.56
N ASP A 94 -16.62 3.86 -2.24
CA ASP A 94 -17.58 3.17 -3.10
C ASP A 94 -17.81 1.75 -2.55
N THR A 95 -18.71 0.99 -3.16
CA THR A 95 -18.94 -0.42 -2.83
C THR A 95 -18.93 -1.28 -4.09
N VAL A 96 -18.57 -2.55 -3.95
CA VAL A 96 -18.68 -3.50 -5.07
C VAL A 96 -20.14 -3.91 -5.25
N GLU A 97 -20.69 -3.62 -6.42
CA GLU A 97 -22.08 -3.94 -6.75
C GLU A 97 -22.24 -5.38 -7.30
N PRO A 98 -23.40 -6.03 -7.15
CA PRO A 98 -23.63 -7.39 -7.64
C PRO A 98 -23.39 -7.59 -9.16
N LYS A 99 -23.50 -6.50 -9.94
CA LYS A 99 -23.32 -6.52 -11.40
C LYS A 99 -21.93 -6.08 -11.84
N ASP A 100 -21.06 -5.70 -10.91
CA ASP A 100 -19.74 -5.20 -11.25
C ASP A 100 -18.85 -6.26 -11.90
N ASN A 101 -17.96 -5.76 -12.74
CA ASN A 101 -16.76 -6.45 -13.16
C ASN A 101 -15.57 -5.50 -12.98
N CYS A 102 -14.35 -6.02 -13.06
CA CYS A 102 -13.15 -5.18 -12.89
C CYS A 102 -13.08 -3.99 -13.86
N ALA A 103 -13.61 -4.12 -15.09
CA ALA A 103 -13.60 -3.02 -16.04
C ALA A 103 -14.61 -1.92 -15.64
N SER A 104 -15.80 -2.27 -15.13
CA SER A 104 -16.76 -1.28 -14.62
C SER A 104 -16.22 -0.57 -13.39
N ILE A 105 -15.65 -1.32 -12.43
CA ILE A 105 -15.03 -0.76 -11.22
C ILE A 105 -13.89 0.18 -11.60
N ALA A 106 -12.92 -0.29 -12.40
CA ALA A 106 -11.75 0.52 -12.77
C ALA A 106 -12.13 1.80 -13.51
N LYS A 107 -13.14 1.72 -14.40
CA LYS A 107 -13.66 2.88 -15.12
C LYS A 107 -14.36 3.87 -14.18
N ARG A 108 -15.23 3.38 -13.29
CA ARG A 108 -16.01 4.20 -12.35
C ARG A 108 -15.10 4.91 -11.36
N LEU A 109 -14.14 4.17 -10.78
CA LEU A 109 -13.18 4.66 -9.79
C LEU A 109 -11.98 5.39 -10.42
N LYS A 110 -11.92 5.47 -11.75
CA LYS A 110 -10.84 6.10 -12.53
C LYS A 110 -9.44 5.61 -12.13
N ALA A 111 -9.33 4.34 -11.73
CA ALA A 111 -8.10 3.76 -11.22
C ALA A 111 -7.96 2.29 -11.67
N PRO A 112 -6.74 1.81 -11.96
CA PRO A 112 -6.52 0.38 -12.21
C PRO A 112 -6.85 -0.48 -10.99
N ILE A 113 -7.33 -1.71 -11.21
CA ILE A 113 -7.64 -2.66 -10.13
C ILE A 113 -6.46 -2.89 -9.17
N PRO A 114 -5.20 -3.04 -9.62
CA PRO A 114 -4.07 -3.14 -8.69
C PRO A 114 -3.93 -1.94 -7.77
N VAL A 115 -4.17 -0.72 -8.26
CA VAL A 115 -4.12 0.51 -7.45
C VAL A 115 -5.21 0.49 -6.38
N ILE A 116 -6.44 0.14 -6.77
CA ILE A 116 -7.57 0.02 -5.83
C ILE A 116 -7.28 -1.07 -4.78
N ALA A 117 -6.78 -2.22 -5.21
CA ALA A 117 -6.40 -3.33 -4.33
C ALA A 117 -5.31 -2.91 -3.31
N HIS A 118 -4.26 -2.24 -3.78
CA HIS A 118 -3.16 -1.75 -2.95
C HIS A 118 -3.63 -0.69 -1.94
N THR A 119 -4.50 0.24 -2.35
CA THR A 119 -5.08 1.25 -1.47
C THR A 119 -5.89 0.64 -0.33
N ASN A 120 -6.60 -0.45 -0.62
CA ASN A 120 -7.52 -1.11 0.32
C ASN A 120 -6.88 -2.29 1.08
N GLU A 121 -5.57 -2.54 0.89
CA GLU A 121 -4.85 -3.70 1.46
C GLU A 121 -5.58 -5.04 1.25
N MET A 122 -6.19 -5.22 0.09
CA MET A 122 -6.99 -6.42 -0.21
C MET A 122 -6.65 -6.98 -1.58
N GLU A 123 -6.99 -8.25 -1.79
CA GLU A 123 -6.91 -8.86 -3.11
C GLU A 123 -8.23 -8.66 -3.86
N ILE A 124 -8.16 -8.11 -5.08
CA ILE A 124 -9.30 -8.00 -5.99
C ILE A 124 -9.04 -8.90 -7.19
N THR A 125 -9.62 -10.09 -7.17
CA THR A 125 -9.53 -11.04 -8.29
C THR A 125 -10.64 -10.77 -9.30
N CYS A 126 -10.30 -10.57 -10.57
CA CYS A 126 -11.26 -10.26 -11.65
C CYS A 126 -12.06 -11.47 -12.16
N THR A 127 -12.47 -12.37 -11.26
CA THR A 127 -13.38 -13.47 -11.53
C THR A 127 -14.74 -13.19 -10.90
N LYS A 128 -15.81 -13.78 -11.44
CA LYS A 128 -17.16 -13.65 -10.86
C LYS A 128 -17.20 -14.08 -9.39
N LYS A 129 -16.48 -15.15 -9.02
CA LYS A 129 -16.39 -15.62 -7.64
C LYS A 129 -15.59 -14.64 -6.76
N GLY A 130 -14.47 -14.13 -7.26
CA GLY A 130 -13.62 -13.16 -6.55
C GLY A 130 -14.39 -11.89 -6.19
N LEU A 131 -15.08 -11.28 -7.17
CA LEU A 131 -15.90 -10.09 -6.92
C LEU A 131 -17.10 -10.38 -6.00
N LYS A 132 -17.73 -11.55 -6.15
CA LYS A 132 -18.80 -11.97 -5.23
C LYS A 132 -18.34 -12.09 -3.77
N ASN A 133 -17.08 -12.46 -3.53
CA ASN A 133 -16.54 -12.56 -2.16
C ASN A 133 -16.35 -11.19 -1.50
N ILE A 134 -16.31 -10.11 -2.28
CA ILE A 134 -16.09 -8.74 -1.80
C ILE A 134 -17.29 -7.83 -2.09
N GLU A 135 -18.43 -8.41 -2.51
CA GLU A 135 -19.67 -7.69 -2.77
C GLU A 135 -20.12 -6.92 -1.52
N GLY A 136 -20.48 -5.65 -1.70
CA GLY A 136 -20.86 -4.75 -0.60
C GLY A 136 -19.70 -4.30 0.31
N MET A 137 -18.46 -4.76 0.09
CA MET A 137 -17.31 -4.24 0.83
C MET A 137 -17.02 -2.79 0.41
N PRO A 138 -16.70 -1.89 1.36
CA PRO A 138 -16.28 -0.55 1.05
C PRO A 138 -14.91 -0.56 0.35
N LEU A 139 -14.81 0.18 -0.75
CA LEU A 139 -13.59 0.45 -1.48
C LEU A 139 -13.24 1.93 -1.36
N LEU A 140 -12.09 2.20 -0.77
CA LEU A 140 -11.48 3.52 -0.74
C LEU A 140 -10.85 3.82 -2.09
N TYR A 141 -11.10 5.01 -2.61
CA TYR A 141 -10.55 5.48 -3.87
C TYR A 141 -10.39 7.00 -3.89
N ARG A 142 -9.69 7.54 -4.88
CA ARG A 142 -9.57 9.00 -5.08
C ARG A 142 -10.26 9.40 -6.37
N GLU A 143 -11.19 10.34 -6.29
CA GLU A 143 -11.93 10.83 -7.47
C GLU A 143 -11.05 11.51 -8.52
N ASP A 144 -9.90 12.05 -8.08
CA ASP A 144 -8.90 12.70 -8.92
C ASP A 144 -7.98 11.72 -9.64
N GLY A 145 -8.00 10.43 -9.27
CA GLY A 145 -7.18 9.37 -9.83
C GLY A 145 -5.68 9.47 -9.50
N LYS A 146 -5.27 10.33 -8.57
CA LYS A 146 -3.84 10.57 -8.24
C LYS A 146 -3.43 9.80 -7.00
N TYR A 147 -2.76 8.67 -7.16
CA TYR A 147 -2.34 7.83 -6.03
C TYR A 147 -0.86 7.99 -5.68
N GLU A 148 -0.18 8.99 -6.25
CA GLU A 148 1.21 9.28 -5.96
C GLU A 148 1.38 9.82 -4.52
N PRO A 149 2.39 9.34 -3.78
CA PRO A 149 2.66 9.86 -2.44
C PRO A 149 3.12 11.31 -2.48
N ILE A 150 2.78 12.06 -1.44
CA ILE A 150 3.21 13.45 -1.28
C ILE A 150 4.60 13.46 -0.67
N PHE A 151 5.61 13.88 -1.44
CA PHE A 151 7.01 13.91 -0.99
C PHE A 151 7.45 15.25 -0.37
N LYS A 152 6.50 16.14 -0.04
CA LYS A 152 6.81 17.44 0.57
C LYS A 152 7.54 17.21 1.90
N ASN A 153 8.72 17.81 2.05
CA ASN A 153 9.61 17.65 3.21
C ASN A 153 10.11 16.23 3.48
N ALA A 154 9.92 15.29 2.54
CA ALA A 154 10.38 13.91 2.69
C ALA A 154 11.92 13.83 2.61
N LYS A 155 12.53 12.97 3.43
CA LYS A 155 13.98 12.74 3.41
C LYS A 155 14.32 11.55 2.50
N GLN A 156 15.22 11.78 1.54
CA GLN A 156 15.78 10.68 0.76
C GLN A 156 16.72 9.83 1.64
N ILE A 157 16.60 8.51 1.54
CA ILE A 157 17.54 7.54 2.11
C ILE A 157 18.14 6.64 1.03
N LYS A 158 19.22 5.93 1.37
CA LYS A 158 19.88 4.97 0.46
C LYS A 158 19.29 3.58 0.70
N LEU A 159 18.97 2.88 -0.40
CA LEU A 159 18.66 1.46 -0.35
C LEU A 159 19.97 0.66 -0.25
N ASN A 160 20.16 -0.07 0.86
CA ASN A 160 21.34 -0.90 1.09
C ASN A 160 21.08 -2.33 0.58
N ASN A 161 21.56 -2.64 -0.62
CA ASN A 161 21.43 -3.98 -1.22
C ASN A 161 22.61 -4.88 -0.78
N THR A 162 22.54 -5.52 0.39
CA THR A 162 23.61 -6.42 0.88
C THR A 162 23.57 -7.83 0.30
N ASN A 163 22.51 -8.23 -0.41
CA ASN A 163 22.35 -9.61 -0.91
C ASN A 163 23.18 -9.98 -2.16
N ASN A 164 24.02 -9.08 -2.69
CA ASN A 164 24.80 -9.34 -3.92
C ASN A 164 26.31 -9.51 -3.73
N LYS A 165 26.85 -9.39 -2.51
CA LYS A 165 28.30 -9.54 -2.26
C LYS A 165 28.77 -10.92 -1.80
N ASN A 166 27.85 -11.82 -1.41
CA ASN A 166 28.24 -13.12 -0.84
C ASN A 166 28.21 -14.31 -1.83
N ASN A 167 27.76 -14.14 -3.08
CA ASN A 167 27.78 -15.21 -4.09
C ASN A 167 29.01 -15.20 -5.02
N LYS A 168 30.10 -14.50 -4.65
CA LYS A 168 31.36 -14.50 -5.42
C LYS A 168 32.62 -14.83 -4.59
N LYS A 169 32.49 -15.46 -3.42
CA LYS A 169 33.65 -15.97 -2.67
C LYS A 169 33.48 -17.45 -2.31
N GLY A 170 34.16 -18.30 -3.09
CA GLY A 170 34.86 -19.46 -2.55
C GLY A 170 34.09 -20.77 -2.41
N PHE A 171 33.73 -21.41 -3.52
CA PHE A 171 33.88 -22.87 -3.58
C PHE A 171 35.28 -23.19 -4.08
N ILE A 172 36.26 -23.14 -3.18
CA ILE A 172 37.49 -23.93 -3.33
C ILE A 172 37.29 -25.12 -2.39
N LYS A 173 36.88 -26.25 -2.97
CA LYS A 173 37.03 -27.55 -2.32
C LYS A 173 38.53 -27.82 -2.21
N ASN A 174 39.03 -28.09 -1.01
CA ASN A 174 40.31 -28.75 -0.83
C ASN A 174 40.18 -29.80 0.27
N TYR A 175 40.39 -31.03 -0.18
CA TYR A 175 40.59 -32.32 0.52
C TYR A 175 39.44 -32.85 1.38
#